data_AF-A0A7C3LC64-F1
#
_entry.id   AF-A0A7C3LC64-F1
#
_cell.length_a   1.000
_cell.length_b   1.000
_cell.length_c   1.000
_cell.angle_alpha   90.00
_cell.angle_beta   90.00
_cell.angle_gamma   90.00
#
_symmetry.space_group_name_H-M   'P 1'
#
loop_
_entity.id
_entity.type
_entity.pdbx_description
1 polymer ?
#
loop_
_entity_poly.entity_id
_entity_poly.type
_entity_poly.pdbx_seq_one_letter_code
_entity_poly.pdbx_strand_id
1 'polypeptide(L)'
;MARGSAPVSGANPLPGSRAFAEIGYMPQDRNVSQPGWLAAFPVLAAIEEPAWREALATARVVTYPSHTTLYQDGEPCEHFILILSGTVKVEKISGSGQEIALYHLRPGHICEL
;
A
#
# COMPACT_ATOMS: atom_id res chain seq x y z
N MET A 1 15.92 -25.84 -14.13
CA MET A 1 16.94 -25.25 -13.23
C MET A 1 17.53 -24.08 -14.00
N ALA A 2 17.40 -22.80 -13.65
CA ALA A 2 17.37 -22.15 -12.35
C ALA A 2 16.38 -20.96 -12.34
N ARG A 3 15.79 -20.68 -11.17
CA ARG A 3 15.05 -19.43 -10.90
C ARG A 3 16.07 -18.38 -10.50
N GLY A 4 16.20 -17.32 -11.29
CA GLY A 4 16.96 -16.13 -10.90
C GLY A 4 16.11 -15.29 -9.95
N SER A 5 16.52 -15.20 -8.69
CA SER A 5 15.99 -14.23 -7.74
C SER A 5 16.50 -12.85 -8.13
N ALA A 6 15.62 -11.99 -8.63
CA ALA A 6 15.89 -10.56 -8.74
C ALA A 6 15.74 -9.92 -7.34
N PRO A 7 16.63 -9.01 -6.94
CA PRO A 7 16.50 -8.29 -5.68
C PRO A 7 15.29 -7.34 -5.76
N VAL A 8 14.48 -7.33 -4.69
CA VAL A 8 13.41 -6.34 -4.48
C VAL A 8 14.09 -5.00 -4.26
N SER A 9 14.25 -4.24 -5.36
CA SER A 9 14.87 -2.93 -5.38
C SER A 9 13.87 -1.90 -4.86
N GLY A 10 13.91 -1.62 -3.56
CA GLY A 10 13.20 -0.47 -2.97
C GLY A 10 13.71 0.83 -3.59
N ALA A 11 12.90 1.44 -4.45
CA ALA A 11 13.18 2.71 -5.07
C ALA A 11 12.52 3.83 -4.27
N ASN A 12 13.33 4.80 -3.83
CA ASN A 12 12.88 6.02 -3.13
C ASN A 12 12.03 6.87 -4.09
N PRO A 13 10.92 7.50 -3.65
CA PRO A 13 10.10 8.31 -4.54
C PRO A 13 10.87 9.50 -5.11
N LEU A 14 10.62 9.76 -6.40
CA LEU A 14 11.12 10.93 -7.09
C LEU A 14 10.32 12.16 -6.62
N PRO A 15 10.96 13.34 -6.46
CA PRO A 15 10.32 14.54 -5.95
C PRO A 15 9.08 14.92 -6.79
N GLY A 16 7.94 15.14 -6.14
CA GLY A 16 6.70 15.68 -6.72
C GLY A 16 5.54 14.69 -6.93
N SER A 17 5.52 13.53 -6.29
CA SER A 17 4.45 12.51 -6.48
C SER A 17 3.31 12.56 -5.44
N ARG A 18 2.09 12.15 -5.82
CA ARG A 18 0.83 12.09 -5.02
C ARG A 18 0.13 10.76 -5.30
N ALA A 19 -0.47 10.14 -4.28
CA ALA A 19 -1.20 8.86 -4.40
C ALA A 19 -2.71 9.02 -4.10
N PHE A 20 -3.58 8.47 -4.94
CA PHE A 20 -5.05 8.55 -4.85
C PHE A 20 -5.70 7.18 -4.85
N ALA A 21 -6.67 6.88 -3.98
CA ALA A 21 -7.34 5.57 -3.92
C ALA A 21 -8.76 5.55 -4.50
N GLU A 22 -9.14 4.45 -5.17
CA GLU A 22 -10.49 4.03 -5.52
C GLU A 22 -10.71 2.60 -4.98
N ILE A 23 -11.41 2.41 -3.85
CA ILE A 23 -11.46 1.09 -3.18
C ILE A 23 -12.91 0.61 -2.96
N GLY A 24 -13.22 -0.58 -3.51
CA GLY A 24 -14.49 -1.30 -3.31
C GLY A 24 -14.48 -2.21 -2.06
N TYR A 25 -15.63 -2.30 -1.40
CA TYR A 25 -15.86 -2.85 -0.05
C TYR A 25 -15.82 -4.40 0.08
N MET A 26 -15.28 -4.91 1.20
CA MET A 26 -15.67 -6.20 1.82
C MET A 26 -15.67 -6.08 3.37
N PRO A 27 -16.55 -6.82 4.10
CA PRO A 27 -16.77 -6.64 5.54
C PRO A 27 -15.67 -7.27 6.41
N GLN A 28 -15.49 -6.73 7.62
CA GLN A 28 -14.42 -7.08 8.57
C GLN A 28 -14.87 -8.14 9.59
N ASP A 29 -14.26 -9.33 9.55
CA ASP A 29 -14.39 -10.34 10.60
C ASP A 29 -13.39 -10.10 11.74
N ARG A 30 -13.92 -9.98 12.96
CA ARG A 30 -13.24 -9.46 14.15
C ARG A 30 -12.56 -10.54 15.01
N ASN A 31 -12.28 -11.74 14.49
CA ASN A 31 -11.64 -12.79 15.30
C ASN A 31 -10.97 -13.90 14.45
N VAL A 32 -9.68 -13.75 14.15
CA VAL A 32 -8.76 -14.85 13.81
C VAL A 32 -7.36 -14.43 14.26
N SER A 33 -6.55 -15.38 14.73
CA SER A 33 -5.14 -15.20 15.17
C SER A 33 -4.22 -14.54 14.12
N GLN A 34 -4.71 -14.31 12.91
CA GLN A 34 -4.19 -13.37 11.93
C GLN A 34 -5.34 -12.62 11.25
N PRO A 35 -5.24 -11.29 11.02
CA PRO A 35 -6.24 -10.54 10.27
C PRO A 35 -6.55 -11.17 8.90
N GLY A 36 -7.83 -11.33 8.56
CA GLY A 36 -8.24 -11.99 7.31
C GLY A 36 -7.66 -11.36 6.02
N TRP A 37 -7.26 -10.09 6.08
CA TRP A 37 -6.59 -9.41 4.96
C TRP A 37 -5.19 -9.95 4.64
N LEU A 38 -4.50 -10.60 5.59
CA LEU A 38 -3.19 -11.22 5.36
C LEU A 38 -3.23 -12.35 4.33
N ALA A 39 -4.40 -12.93 4.08
CA ALA A 39 -4.58 -13.92 3.01
C ALA A 39 -4.20 -13.38 1.62
N ALA A 40 -4.30 -12.06 1.41
CA ALA A 40 -3.86 -11.40 0.18
C ALA A 40 -2.33 -11.22 0.08
N PHE A 41 -1.60 -11.40 1.19
CA PHE A 41 -0.15 -11.21 1.28
C PHE A 41 0.53 -12.42 1.94
N PRO A 42 0.66 -13.56 1.23
CA PRO A 42 1.21 -14.79 1.81
C PRO A 42 2.61 -14.63 2.40
N VAL A 43 3.44 -13.76 1.81
CA VAL A 43 4.80 -13.47 2.30
C VAL A 43 4.75 -12.76 3.65
N LEU A 44 3.81 -11.84 3.86
CA LEU A 44 3.64 -11.15 5.14
C LEU A 44 3.00 -12.06 6.20
N ALA A 45 2.12 -12.96 5.77
CA ALA A 45 1.48 -13.94 6.66
C ALA A 45 2.48 -14.96 7.25
N ALA A 46 3.61 -15.17 6.58
CA ALA A 46 4.66 -16.10 6.97
C ALA A 46 5.70 -15.51 7.95
N ILE A 47 5.61 -14.22 8.30
CA ILE A 47 6.52 -13.57 9.25
C ILE A 47 6.06 -13.91 10.67
N GLU A 48 6.95 -14.46 11.51
CA GLU A 48 6.63 -14.96 12.87
C GLU A 48 7.17 -14.05 13.99
N GLU A 49 7.99 -13.07 13.60
CA GLU A 49 8.75 -12.18 14.45
C GLU A 49 7.82 -11.42 15.42
N PRO A 50 8.19 -11.32 16.72
CA PRO A 50 7.36 -10.63 17.71
C PRO A 50 7.01 -9.19 17.30
N ALA A 51 7.98 -8.45 16.74
CA ALA A 51 7.77 -7.09 16.26
C ALA A 51 6.71 -7.01 15.14
N TRP A 52 6.64 -8.03 14.27
CA TRP A 52 5.60 -8.09 13.25
C TRP A 52 4.22 -8.35 13.85
N ARG A 53 4.14 -9.24 14.86
CA ARG A 53 2.87 -9.46 15.58
C ARG A 53 2.38 -8.20 16.30
N GLU A 54 3.29 -7.41 16.87
CA GLU A 54 2.98 -6.11 17.46
C GLU A 54 2.49 -5.10 16.40
N ALA A 55 3.15 -5.04 15.24
CA ALA A 55 2.70 -4.21 14.12
C ALA A 55 1.30 -4.64 13.63
N LEU A 56 1.05 -5.94 13.49
CA LEU A 56 -0.27 -6.46 13.12
C LEU A 56 -1.37 -6.12 14.14
N ALA A 57 -1.04 -6.07 15.42
CA ALA A 57 -1.98 -5.70 16.46
C ALA A 57 -2.41 -4.23 16.38
N THR A 58 -1.60 -3.36 15.76
CA THR A 58 -1.90 -1.94 15.56
C THR A 58 -2.41 -1.62 14.14
N ALA A 59 -2.35 -2.59 13.23
CA ALA A 59 -2.83 -2.44 11.87
C ALA A 59 -4.36 -2.24 11.82
N ARG A 60 -4.81 -1.32 10.98
CA ARG A 60 -6.23 -1.01 10.76
C ARG A 60 -6.60 -1.15 9.30
N VAL A 61 -7.76 -1.75 9.05
CA VAL A 61 -8.37 -1.72 7.72
C VAL A 61 -9.21 -0.45 7.62
N VAL A 62 -8.87 0.42 6.67
CA VAL A 62 -9.54 1.69 6.43
C VAL A 62 -10.05 1.73 5.00
N THR A 63 -11.20 2.35 4.79
CA THR A 63 -11.77 2.59 3.47
C THR A 63 -11.81 4.08 3.22
N TYR A 64 -11.38 4.48 2.03
CA TYR A 64 -11.39 5.87 1.59
C TYR A 64 -12.37 6.04 0.42
N PRO A 65 -13.10 7.16 0.35
CA PRO A 65 -13.84 7.54 -0.86
C PRO A 65 -12.91 7.65 -2.07
N SER A 66 -13.45 7.44 -3.27
CA SER A 66 -12.73 7.72 -4.52
C SER A 66 -12.20 9.16 -4.51
N HIS A 67 -11.04 9.36 -5.15
CA HIS A 67 -10.34 10.65 -5.22
C HIS A 67 -9.81 11.18 -3.88
N THR A 68 -9.71 10.33 -2.85
CA THR A 68 -8.98 10.71 -1.62
C THR A 68 -7.49 10.69 -1.88
N THR A 69 -6.80 11.79 -1.59
CA THR A 69 -5.34 11.83 -1.54
C THR A 69 -4.85 11.15 -0.27
N LEU A 70 -4.06 10.08 -0.43
CA LEU A 70 -3.47 9.34 0.69
C LEU A 70 -2.17 9.98 1.17
N TYR A 71 -1.34 10.43 0.23
CA TYR A 71 -0.05 11.08 0.49
C TYR A 71 0.18 12.23 -0.47
N GLN A 72 0.88 13.25 0.03
CA GLN A 72 1.43 14.33 -0.78
C GLN A 72 2.94 14.44 -0.60
N ASP A 73 3.61 14.83 -1.67
CA ASP A 73 5.04 15.17 -1.65
C ASP A 73 5.34 16.18 -0.55
N GLY A 74 6.36 15.90 0.27
CA GLY A 74 6.77 16.74 1.39
C GLY A 74 6.03 16.52 2.70
N GLU A 75 4.99 15.67 2.74
CA GLU A 75 4.34 15.26 3.98
C GLU A 75 5.04 14.04 4.60
N PRO A 76 5.09 13.92 5.95
CA PRO A 76 5.63 12.75 6.60
C PRO A 76 4.80 11.51 6.26
N CYS A 77 5.48 10.42 5.89
CA CYS A 77 4.83 9.13 5.69
C CYS A 77 4.52 8.50 7.06
N GLU A 78 3.31 8.74 7.57
CA GLU A 78 2.90 8.27 8.91
C GLU A 78 2.42 6.80 8.93
N HIS A 79 2.08 6.24 7.78
CA HIS A 79 1.46 4.93 7.67
C HIS A 79 2.10 4.13 6.56
N PHE A 80 2.03 2.81 6.66
CA PHE A 80 2.38 1.89 5.59
C PHE A 80 1.10 1.24 5.07
N ILE A 81 0.81 1.38 3.77
CA ILE A 81 -0.48 0.99 3.20
C ILE A 81 -0.34 -0.25 2.32
N LEU A 82 -1.24 -1.20 2.58
CA LEU A 82 -1.45 -2.42 1.80
C LEU A 82 -2.79 -2.31 1.07
N ILE A 83 -2.78 -2.55 -0.24
CA ILE A 83 -4.00 -2.42 -1.04
C ILE A 83 -4.77 -3.74 -0.99
N LEU A 84 -5.94 -3.72 -0.35
CA LEU A 84 -6.79 -4.92 -0.22
C LEU A 84 -7.79 -5.07 -1.36
N SER A 85 -8.26 -3.95 -1.90
CA SER A 85 -9.20 -3.87 -3.00
C SER A 85 -9.02 -2.53 -3.70
N GLY A 86 -9.56 -2.40 -4.92
CA GLY A 86 -9.49 -1.14 -5.66
C GLY A 86 -8.17 -0.82 -6.34
N THR A 87 -8.01 0.45 -6.73
CA THR A 87 -6.83 0.97 -7.43
C THR A 87 -6.34 2.23 -6.76
N VAL A 88 -5.02 2.35 -6.53
CA VAL A 88 -4.40 3.61 -6.13
C VAL A 88 -3.59 4.18 -7.29
N LYS A 89 -3.92 5.38 -7.79
CA LYS A 89 -3.13 6.09 -8.79
C LYS A 89 -2.03 6.90 -8.11
N VAL A 90 -0.78 6.65 -8.46
CA VAL A 90 0.34 7.53 -8.13
C VAL A 90 0.64 8.41 -9.32
N GLU A 91 0.64 9.72 -9.11
CA GLU A 91 0.85 10.73 -10.14
C GLU A 91 1.82 11.80 -9.66
N LYS A 92 2.32 12.63 -10.57
CA LYS A 92 3.13 13.79 -10.24
C LYS A 92 2.49 15.03 -10.84
N ILE A 93 2.49 16.12 -10.08
CA ILE A 93 2.05 17.42 -10.58
C ILE A 93 3.28 18.17 -11.07
N SER A 94 3.31 18.54 -12.35
CA SER A 94 4.38 19.35 -12.91
C SER A 94 4.35 20.78 -12.34
N GLY A 95 5.43 21.53 -12.49
CA GLY A 95 5.44 22.96 -12.14
C GLY A 95 4.43 23.81 -12.93
N SER A 96 3.91 23.30 -14.04
CA SER A 96 2.83 23.91 -14.83
C SER A 96 1.42 23.43 -14.44
N GLY A 97 1.28 22.59 -13.41
CA GLY A 97 0.00 22.08 -12.92
C GLY A 97 -0.53 20.85 -13.66
N GLN A 98 0.25 20.24 -14.55
CA GLN A 98 -0.16 19.05 -15.28
C GLN A 98 0.00 17.80 -14.42
N GLU A 99 -1.05 16.99 -14.33
CA GLU A 99 -1.02 15.66 -13.70
C GLU A 99 -0.39 14.64 -14.65
N ILE A 100 0.67 13.97 -14.20
CA ILE A 100 1.36 12.91 -14.91
C ILE A 100 1.22 11.63 -14.09
N ALA A 101 0.36 10.70 -14.52
CA ALA A 101 0.24 9.40 -13.88
C ALA A 101 1.55 8.62 -14.03
N LEU A 102 2.10 8.16 -12.91
CA LEU A 102 3.33 7.38 -12.84
C LEU A 102 3.02 5.88 -12.87
N TYR A 103 2.24 5.41 -11.90
CA TYR A 103 1.85 4.00 -11.79
C TYR A 103 0.55 3.84 -11.02
N HIS A 104 -0.02 2.64 -11.08
CA HIS A 104 -1.22 2.27 -10.33
C HIS A 104 -0.93 1.08 -9.43
N LEU A 105 -1.26 1.20 -8.15
CA LEU A 105 -1.30 0.08 -7.22
C LEU A 105 -2.64 -0.62 -7.29
N ARG A 106 -2.63 -1.95 -7.17
CA ARG A 106 -3.79 -2.84 -7.27
C ARG A 106 -3.85 -3.74 -6.03
N PRO A 107 -4.90 -4.54 -5.84
CA PRO A 107 -4.98 -5.44 -4.69
C PRO A 107 -3.76 -6.37 -4.64
N GLY A 108 -3.16 -6.51 -3.47
CA GLY A 108 -1.91 -7.26 -3.27
C GLY A 108 -0.63 -6.44 -3.52
N HIS A 109 -0.75 -5.20 -4.00
CA HIS A 109 0.39 -4.29 -4.06
C HIS A 109 0.61 -3.59 -2.72
N ILE A 110 1.86 -3.19 -2.51
CA ILE A 110 2.33 -2.42 -1.38
C ILE A 110 2.70 -1.03 -1.89
N CYS A 111 2.41 0.00 -1.10
CA CYS A 111 2.87 1.34 -1.39
C CYS A 111 4.30 1.54 -0.84
N GLU A 112 5.29 1.61 -1.73
CA GLU A 112 6.68 1.97 -1.41
C GLU A 112 6.86 3.49 -1.64
N LEU A 113 6.36 4.31 -0.71
CA LEU A 113 6.58 5.77 -0.68
C LEU A 113 7.55 6.13 0.45
#